data_AF-A0A2V6C171-F1
#
_entry.id   AF-A0A2V6C171-F1
#
_cell.length_a   1.000
_cell.length_b   1.000
_cell.length_c   1.000
_cell.angle_alpha   90.00
_cell.angle_beta   90.00
_cell.angle_gamma   90.00
#
_symmetry.space_group_name_H-M   'P 1'
#
loop_
_entity.id
_entity.type
_entity.pdbx_description
1 polymer ?
#
loop_
_entity_poly.entity_id
_entity_poly.type
_entity_poly.pdbx_seq_one_letter_code
_entity_poly.pdbx_strand_id
1 'polypeptide(L)'
;MIKIKISWVAFIFTTVFVCTPLLTQAQNPYQTRNHHFGVSGGNVKDITQSFCCSGTLGSLVTAGGTQYVLSNNHVLARQDRATTGENISQPGLIDNGCQPAAIVADYTAAVPLGNNVDCALAGLRSGKMDSTGFIEGIGTISSNVKAPAIGLAVEKSGRTTGTTTGTIGSIHTSVNVQYQIRCGSGRIYTISYADQVVINSNSFSAGGDSGSLIVTSNAVCHRPVALLFAGSSSTTIGNPIREVLNKLGGVLGTSVSFVGSACPASPMEEFEAQQMQLPQEALDDASRVLEQNRHDLMSRLGVLGVGLGVLEDNSVPAIVVYVDNTSSANPQVPAQIDNVPIRLVMTDPFIAF
;
A
#
# COMPACT_ATOMS: atom_id res chain seq x y z
N MET A 1 1.05 -91.27 -16.32
CA MET A 1 -0.25 -90.72 -15.88
C MET A 1 -0.04 -89.81 -14.68
N ILE A 2 0.17 -88.50 -14.89
CA ILE A 2 0.00 -87.46 -13.86
C ILE A 2 -0.54 -86.24 -14.61
N LYS A 3 -1.83 -85.92 -14.42
CA LYS A 3 -2.50 -84.74 -14.99
C LYS A 3 -2.37 -83.58 -14.00
N ILE A 4 -1.69 -82.51 -14.38
CA ILE A 4 -1.68 -81.25 -13.63
C ILE A 4 -2.85 -80.39 -14.15
N LYS A 5 -3.85 -80.15 -13.29
CA LYS A 5 -4.97 -79.22 -13.55
C LYS A 5 -4.53 -77.81 -13.17
N ILE A 6 -4.50 -76.90 -14.15
CA ILE A 6 -4.33 -75.47 -13.94
C ILE A 6 -5.73 -74.88 -13.69
N SER A 7 -5.96 -74.36 -12.49
CA SER A 7 -7.19 -73.64 -12.11
C SER A 7 -7.02 -72.16 -12.43
N TRP A 8 -7.91 -71.64 -13.28
CA TRP A 8 -8.00 -70.21 -13.59
C TRP A 8 -8.86 -69.51 -12.53
N VAL A 9 -8.27 -68.58 -11.79
CA VAL A 9 -9.01 -67.65 -10.91
C VAL A 9 -9.07 -66.30 -11.64
N ALA A 10 -10.26 -65.93 -12.09
CA ALA A 10 -10.52 -64.62 -12.69
C ALA A 10 -10.76 -63.58 -11.58
N PHE A 11 -9.86 -62.60 -11.47
CA PHE A 11 -10.08 -61.42 -10.62
C PHE A 11 -10.91 -60.38 -11.38
N ILE A 12 -12.13 -60.14 -10.92
CA ILE A 12 -12.98 -59.05 -11.41
C ILE A 12 -12.55 -57.78 -10.66
N PHE A 13 -11.85 -56.87 -11.34
CA PHE A 13 -11.62 -55.51 -10.86
C PHE A 13 -12.85 -54.65 -11.19
N THR A 14 -13.72 -54.44 -10.22
CA THR A 14 -14.77 -53.41 -10.29
C THR A 14 -14.15 -52.06 -9.98
N THR A 15 -13.84 -51.28 -11.01
CA THR A 15 -13.45 -49.87 -10.87
C THR A 15 -14.68 -49.05 -10.49
N VAL A 16 -14.79 -48.69 -9.21
CA VAL A 16 -15.76 -47.70 -8.73
C VAL A 16 -15.25 -46.31 -9.14
N PHE A 17 -15.90 -45.70 -10.13
CA PHE A 17 -15.69 -44.28 -10.47
C PHE A 17 -16.35 -43.43 -9.39
N VAL A 18 -15.56 -43.00 -8.40
CA VAL A 18 -16.01 -42.00 -7.42
C VAL A 18 -15.97 -40.64 -8.13
N CYS A 19 -17.10 -40.23 -8.68
CA CYS A 19 -17.29 -38.88 -9.20
C CYS A 19 -17.41 -37.93 -8.00
N THR A 20 -16.28 -37.41 -7.53
CA THR A 20 -16.27 -36.31 -6.56
C THR A 20 -16.59 -35.01 -7.32
N PRO A 21 -17.56 -34.20 -6.87
CA PRO A 21 -17.74 -32.89 -7.46
C PRO A 21 -16.49 -32.05 -7.18
N LEU A 22 -15.83 -31.58 -8.25
CA LEU A 22 -14.83 -30.54 -8.17
C LEU A 22 -15.49 -29.31 -7.54
N LEU A 23 -15.28 -29.12 -6.24
CA LEU A 23 -15.50 -27.83 -5.59
C LEU A 23 -14.51 -26.86 -6.24
N THR A 24 -14.97 -26.09 -7.21
CA THR A 24 -14.22 -24.95 -7.72
C THR A 24 -14.12 -23.95 -6.58
N GLN A 25 -12.97 -23.91 -5.91
CA GLN A 25 -12.69 -22.84 -4.96
C GLN A 25 -12.84 -21.51 -5.71
N ALA A 26 -13.71 -20.63 -5.21
CA ALA A 26 -13.89 -19.31 -5.81
C ALA A 26 -12.51 -18.64 -5.90
N GLN A 27 -12.15 -18.22 -7.12
CA GLN A 27 -10.87 -17.58 -7.37
C GLN A 27 -10.76 -16.27 -6.58
N ASN A 28 -9.62 -16.03 -5.93
CA ASN A 28 -9.37 -14.79 -5.19
C ASN A 28 -9.41 -13.59 -6.15
N PRO A 29 -10.40 -12.67 -6.05
CA PRO A 29 -10.56 -11.59 -7.01
C PRO A 29 -9.39 -10.60 -6.99
N TYR A 30 -8.65 -10.50 -5.89
CA TYR A 30 -7.51 -9.58 -5.76
C TYR A 30 -6.25 -10.08 -6.48
N GLN A 31 -6.20 -11.36 -6.87
CA GLN A 31 -5.03 -12.01 -7.47
C GLN A 31 -5.32 -12.58 -8.87
N THR A 32 -6.57 -12.64 -9.29
CA THR A 32 -6.95 -13.12 -10.61
C THR A 32 -7.29 -11.99 -11.58
N ARG A 33 -7.44 -12.34 -12.85
CA ARG A 33 -7.82 -11.38 -13.89
C ARG A 33 -9.21 -10.83 -13.60
N ASN A 34 -9.32 -9.52 -13.47
CA ASN A 34 -10.57 -8.76 -13.50
C ASN A 34 -10.31 -7.35 -14.06
N HIS A 35 -11.29 -6.46 -14.08
CA HIS A 35 -11.11 -5.12 -14.67
C HIS A 35 -10.95 -4.01 -13.62
N HIS A 36 -10.92 -4.32 -12.33
CA HIS A 36 -10.93 -3.30 -11.26
C HIS A 36 -9.52 -2.91 -10.82
N PHE A 37 -9.41 -1.79 -10.10
CA PHE A 37 -8.20 -1.38 -9.39
C PHE A 37 -8.17 -1.97 -7.98
N GLY A 38 -7.10 -1.78 -7.21
CA GLY A 38 -6.91 -2.42 -5.90
C GLY A 38 -6.57 -3.91 -5.99
N VAL A 39 -6.06 -4.35 -7.13
CA VAL A 39 -5.77 -5.76 -7.43
C VAL A 39 -4.34 -5.95 -7.91
N SER A 40 -3.90 -7.21 -7.96
CA SER A 40 -2.58 -7.62 -8.43
C SER A 40 -2.20 -7.01 -9.77
N GLY A 41 -1.02 -6.44 -9.85
CA GLY A 41 -0.37 -6.05 -11.10
C GLY A 41 1.04 -5.53 -10.88
N GLY A 42 1.75 -5.31 -11.98
CA GLY A 42 3.13 -4.83 -11.91
C GLY A 42 3.83 -4.86 -13.25
N ASN A 43 5.07 -4.36 -13.26
CA ASN A 43 5.90 -4.38 -14.45
C ASN A 43 6.33 -5.82 -14.79
N VAL A 44 6.11 -6.25 -16.03
CA VAL A 44 6.39 -7.64 -16.46
C VAL A 44 7.89 -7.98 -16.48
N LYS A 45 8.77 -6.99 -16.31
CA LYS A 45 10.22 -7.18 -16.19
C LYS A 45 10.71 -7.19 -14.74
N ASP A 46 9.82 -7.10 -13.74
CA ASP A 46 10.21 -7.19 -12.34
C ASP A 46 10.41 -8.64 -11.89
N ILE A 47 11.40 -9.27 -12.51
CA ILE A 47 11.70 -10.69 -12.38
C ILE A 47 13.21 -10.92 -12.44
N THR A 48 13.65 -11.90 -11.66
CA THR A 48 15.00 -12.45 -11.65
C THR A 48 14.93 -13.95 -11.96
N GLN A 49 16.07 -14.65 -11.93
CA GLN A 49 16.09 -16.10 -12.14
C GLN A 49 15.28 -16.88 -11.09
N SER A 50 15.14 -16.34 -9.87
CA SER A 50 14.55 -17.06 -8.73
C SER A 50 13.31 -16.39 -8.14
N PHE A 51 13.03 -15.14 -8.50
CA PHE A 51 11.95 -14.34 -7.91
C PHE A 51 11.23 -13.54 -8.97
N CYS A 52 9.91 -13.44 -8.86
CA CYS A 52 9.10 -12.48 -9.60
C CYS A 52 8.25 -11.68 -8.60
N CYS A 53 8.03 -10.40 -8.89
CA CYS A 53 7.36 -9.48 -7.98
C CYS A 53 6.12 -8.89 -8.63
N SER A 54 5.19 -8.52 -7.77
CA SER A 54 3.97 -7.81 -8.11
C SER A 54 3.59 -6.93 -6.92
N GLY A 55 2.93 -5.83 -7.22
CA GLY A 55 2.23 -5.04 -6.23
C GLY A 55 0.76 -4.95 -6.56
N THR A 56 0.21 -3.78 -6.31
CA THR A 56 -1.19 -3.46 -6.54
C THR A 56 -1.31 -2.35 -7.59
N LEU A 57 -2.20 -2.52 -8.56
CA LEU A 57 -2.65 -1.42 -9.43
C LEU A 57 -3.65 -0.57 -8.64
N GLY A 58 -3.16 0.46 -7.97
CA GLY A 58 -3.89 1.14 -6.90
C GLY A 58 -5.17 1.85 -7.32
N SER A 59 -5.08 2.69 -8.34
CA SER A 59 -6.20 3.53 -8.76
C SER A 59 -6.00 4.10 -10.15
N LEU A 60 -7.06 4.72 -10.67
CA LEU A 60 -7.07 5.43 -11.94
C LEU A 60 -6.92 6.93 -11.72
N VAL A 61 -5.95 7.54 -12.41
CA VAL A 61 -5.79 9.00 -12.46
C VAL A 61 -5.84 9.47 -13.91
N THR A 62 -6.06 10.77 -14.10
CA THR A 62 -6.07 11.43 -15.40
C THR A 62 -5.17 12.66 -15.38
N ALA A 63 -4.49 12.90 -16.50
CA ALA A 63 -3.68 14.09 -16.72
C ALA A 63 -3.74 14.45 -18.21
N GLY A 64 -4.09 15.70 -18.53
CA GLY A 64 -4.24 16.15 -19.93
C GLY A 64 -5.22 15.29 -20.76
N GLY A 65 -6.23 14.68 -20.14
CA GLY A 65 -7.19 13.79 -20.80
C GLY A 65 -6.71 12.35 -21.01
N THR A 66 -5.47 12.02 -20.65
CA THR A 66 -4.94 10.66 -20.70
C THR A 66 -5.09 9.99 -19.34
N GLN A 67 -5.54 8.73 -19.34
CA GLN A 67 -5.71 7.93 -18.14
C GLN A 67 -4.46 7.11 -17.82
N TYR A 68 -4.13 7.04 -16.53
CA TYR A 68 -2.97 6.31 -16.02
C TYR A 68 -3.35 5.45 -14.82
N VAL A 69 -2.75 4.28 -14.75
CA VAL A 69 -2.68 3.47 -13.54
C VAL A 69 -1.68 4.12 -12.58
N LEU A 70 -2.14 4.47 -11.37
CA LEU A 70 -1.30 4.90 -10.27
C LEU A 70 -0.92 3.70 -9.39
N SER A 71 0.38 3.56 -9.10
CA SER A 71 0.93 2.60 -8.14
C SER A 71 2.30 3.10 -7.65
N ASN A 72 3.07 2.29 -6.95
CA ASN A 72 4.41 2.65 -6.49
C ASN A 72 5.45 2.61 -7.61
N ASN A 73 6.53 3.37 -7.43
CA ASN A 73 7.72 3.30 -8.26
C ASN A 73 8.33 1.89 -8.21
N HIS A 74 8.47 1.29 -7.03
CA HIS A 74 9.04 -0.05 -6.96
C HIS A 74 8.14 -1.13 -7.60
N VAL A 75 6.85 -0.85 -7.85
CA VAL A 75 5.91 -1.77 -8.53
C VAL A 75 5.90 -1.59 -10.06
N LEU A 76 5.85 -0.35 -10.56
CA LEU A 76 5.74 -0.08 -12.00
C LEU A 76 7.07 0.30 -12.66
N ALA A 77 7.93 0.98 -11.91
CA ALA A 77 9.19 1.54 -12.39
C ALA A 77 10.42 0.69 -12.03
N ARG A 78 10.23 -0.45 -11.34
CA ARG A 78 11.31 -1.37 -10.94
C ARG A 78 12.42 -0.64 -10.18
N GLN A 79 12.05 0.26 -9.28
CA GLN A 79 12.96 1.13 -8.52
C GLN A 79 13.85 1.99 -9.45
N ASP A 80 13.20 2.83 -10.25
CA ASP A 80 13.84 3.73 -11.24
C ASP A 80 14.57 3.05 -12.42
N ARG A 81 14.33 1.75 -12.65
CA ARG A 81 15.00 0.97 -13.71
C ARG A 81 14.16 0.73 -14.94
N ALA A 82 12.88 1.03 -14.89
CA ALA A 82 11.97 0.87 -16.01
C ALA A 82 12.26 1.89 -17.10
N THR A 83 12.20 1.42 -18.34
CA THR A 83 12.15 2.30 -19.51
C THR A 83 10.69 2.56 -19.88
N THR A 84 10.35 3.79 -20.24
CA THR A 84 9.02 4.15 -20.74
C THR A 84 8.57 3.18 -21.86
N GLY A 85 7.31 2.76 -21.81
CA GLY A 85 6.73 1.76 -22.72
C GLY A 85 6.85 0.31 -22.23
N GLU A 86 7.45 0.06 -21.07
CA GLU A 86 7.43 -1.28 -20.47
C GLU A 86 6.01 -1.73 -20.13
N ASN A 87 5.69 -2.97 -20.49
CA ASN A 87 4.37 -3.54 -20.27
C ASN A 87 4.07 -3.72 -18.77
N ILE A 88 2.86 -3.36 -18.36
CA ILE A 88 2.29 -3.63 -17.05
C ILE A 88 1.18 -4.67 -17.21
N SER A 89 1.23 -5.76 -16.44
CA SER A 89 0.22 -6.83 -16.49
C SER A 89 -0.76 -6.80 -15.31
N GLN A 90 -1.96 -7.33 -15.56
CA GLN A 90 -2.97 -7.66 -14.55
C GLN A 90 -3.52 -9.07 -14.87
N PRO A 91 -3.40 -10.05 -13.97
CA PRO A 91 -2.65 -9.98 -12.71
C PRO A 91 -1.14 -9.78 -12.92
N GLY A 92 -0.43 -9.46 -11.84
CA GLY A 92 1.02 -9.34 -11.84
C GLY A 92 1.70 -10.72 -11.93
N LEU A 93 3.02 -10.72 -12.15
CA LEU A 93 3.81 -11.93 -12.40
C LEU A 93 3.62 -13.01 -11.34
N ILE A 94 3.69 -12.66 -10.05
CA ILE A 94 3.61 -13.63 -8.95
C ILE A 94 2.30 -14.42 -8.95
N ASP A 95 1.22 -13.80 -9.41
CA ASP A 95 -0.12 -14.39 -9.40
C ASP A 95 -0.46 -15.05 -10.76
N ASN A 96 0.50 -15.09 -11.69
CA ASN A 96 0.40 -15.76 -13.00
C ASN A 96 1.62 -16.67 -13.27
N GLY A 97 2.14 -17.32 -12.23
CA GLY A 97 3.23 -18.29 -12.36
C GLY A 97 4.54 -17.69 -12.91
N CYS A 98 4.83 -16.43 -12.56
CA CYS A 98 5.95 -15.65 -13.08
C CYS A 98 5.96 -15.49 -14.60
N GLN A 99 4.79 -15.57 -15.25
CA GLN A 99 4.61 -15.27 -16.67
C GLN A 99 3.79 -13.98 -16.84
N PRO A 100 4.09 -13.14 -17.84
CA PRO A 100 3.26 -12.00 -18.17
C PRO A 100 1.81 -12.43 -18.46
N ALA A 101 0.85 -11.79 -17.80
CA ALA A 101 -0.58 -11.98 -18.04
C ALA A 101 -1.10 -11.01 -19.13
N ALA A 102 -2.40 -10.65 -19.05
CA ALA A 102 -2.95 -9.61 -19.91
C ALA A 102 -2.24 -8.27 -19.64
N ILE A 103 -1.73 -7.63 -20.70
CA ILE A 103 -1.12 -6.31 -20.59
C ILE A 103 -2.20 -5.24 -20.59
N VAL A 104 -2.22 -4.43 -19.53
CA VAL A 104 -3.27 -3.45 -19.27
C VAL A 104 -2.77 -2.01 -19.34
N ALA A 105 -1.48 -1.77 -19.20
CA ALA A 105 -0.90 -0.43 -19.25
C ALA A 105 0.56 -0.46 -19.72
N ASP A 106 1.08 0.72 -20.05
CA ASP A 106 2.46 0.93 -20.47
C ASP A 106 3.14 1.92 -19.52
N TYR A 107 4.21 1.51 -18.84
CA TYR A 107 4.95 2.37 -17.92
C TYR A 107 5.28 3.71 -18.57
N THR A 108 4.94 4.81 -17.91
CA THR A 108 5.11 6.16 -18.46
C THR A 108 6.24 6.87 -17.74
N ALA A 109 6.08 7.09 -16.43
CA ALA A 109 6.99 7.88 -15.63
C ALA A 109 6.85 7.55 -14.15
N ALA A 110 7.86 7.94 -13.37
CA ALA A 110 7.84 7.84 -11.93
C ALA A 110 8.46 9.10 -11.31
N VAL A 111 8.12 9.36 -10.06
CA VAL A 111 8.95 10.24 -9.24
C VAL A 111 10.17 9.43 -8.81
N PRO A 112 11.41 9.91 -9.05
CA PRO A 112 12.59 9.14 -8.67
C PRO A 112 12.65 8.89 -7.17
N LEU A 113 13.04 7.68 -6.76
CA LEU A 113 13.16 7.34 -5.35
C LEU A 113 14.13 8.29 -4.64
N GLY A 114 13.87 8.57 -3.36
CA GLY A 114 14.58 9.61 -2.60
C GLY A 114 14.00 11.02 -2.76
N ASN A 115 12.96 11.22 -3.58
CA ASN A 115 12.21 12.48 -3.66
C ASN A 115 10.94 12.46 -2.81
N ASN A 116 10.98 11.86 -1.62
CA ASN A 116 9.92 11.86 -0.60
C ASN A 116 8.60 11.11 -0.93
N VAL A 117 8.46 10.57 -2.14
CA VAL A 117 7.33 9.71 -2.51
C VAL A 117 7.81 8.53 -3.34
N ASP A 118 7.11 7.41 -3.24
CA ASP A 118 7.31 6.20 -4.01
C ASP A 118 6.09 5.99 -4.90
N CYS A 119 6.10 6.60 -6.09
CA CYS A 119 4.94 6.56 -6.99
C CYS A 119 5.36 6.55 -8.46
N ALA A 120 4.51 5.92 -9.28
CA ALA A 120 4.68 5.82 -10.71
C ALA A 120 3.32 5.77 -11.43
N LEU A 121 3.38 6.10 -12.72
CA LEU A 121 2.26 6.08 -13.64
C LEU A 121 2.55 5.15 -14.82
N ALA A 122 1.52 4.42 -15.22
CA ALA A 122 1.50 3.68 -16.47
C ALA A 122 0.26 4.04 -17.27
N GLY A 123 0.44 4.46 -18.53
CA GLY A 123 -0.65 4.84 -19.43
C GLY A 123 -1.60 3.67 -19.64
N LEU A 124 -2.86 3.85 -19.28
CA LEU A 124 -3.86 2.80 -19.34
C LEU A 124 -4.19 2.48 -20.79
N ARG A 125 -4.16 1.19 -21.15
CA ARG A 125 -4.62 0.74 -22.46
C ARG A 125 -6.14 0.69 -22.49
N SER A 126 -6.72 1.28 -23.54
CA SER A 126 -8.17 1.38 -23.72
C SER A 126 -8.87 0.02 -23.59
N GLY A 127 -9.95 -0.01 -22.81
CA GLY A 127 -10.78 -1.19 -22.61
C GLY A 127 -10.14 -2.34 -21.84
N LYS A 128 -8.98 -2.13 -21.19
CA LYS A 128 -8.30 -3.17 -20.40
C LYS A 128 -8.63 -3.17 -18.92
N MET A 129 -9.03 -2.02 -18.37
CA MET A 129 -9.49 -1.86 -17.00
C MET A 129 -10.76 -1.00 -17.00
N ASP A 130 -11.46 -0.97 -15.87
CA ASP A 130 -12.67 -0.20 -15.64
C ASP A 130 -12.37 1.30 -15.76
N SER A 131 -13.02 1.97 -16.71
CA SER A 131 -12.77 3.38 -17.01
C SER A 131 -13.32 4.34 -15.95
N THR A 132 -14.13 3.85 -15.00
CA THR A 132 -14.65 4.63 -13.87
C THR A 132 -13.67 4.71 -12.70
N GLY A 133 -12.60 3.91 -12.73
CA GLY A 133 -11.65 3.82 -11.62
C GLY A 133 -12.16 2.98 -10.44
N PHE A 134 -13.14 2.10 -10.67
CA PHE A 134 -13.68 1.20 -9.64
C PHE A 134 -12.57 0.39 -8.97
N ILE A 135 -12.50 0.43 -7.64
CA ILE A 135 -11.56 -0.31 -6.81
C ILE A 135 -12.26 -1.55 -6.24
N GLU A 136 -11.69 -2.75 -6.43
CA GLU A 136 -12.25 -4.01 -5.94
C GLU A 136 -12.54 -3.94 -4.44
N GLY A 137 -13.78 -4.26 -4.05
CA GLY A 137 -14.24 -4.24 -2.65
C GLY A 137 -14.50 -2.86 -2.02
N ILE A 138 -14.16 -1.76 -2.71
CA ILE A 138 -14.44 -0.37 -2.26
C ILE A 138 -15.47 0.28 -3.17
N GLY A 139 -15.25 0.21 -4.48
CA GLY A 139 -16.08 0.86 -5.49
C GLY A 139 -15.44 2.11 -6.11
N THR A 140 -16.27 2.97 -6.69
CA THR A 140 -15.80 4.23 -7.29
C THR A 140 -15.44 5.23 -6.20
N ILE A 141 -14.25 5.81 -6.31
CA ILE A 141 -13.74 6.80 -5.36
C ILE A 141 -14.13 8.22 -5.73
N SER A 142 -13.84 9.16 -4.84
CA SER A 142 -13.93 10.59 -5.14
C SER A 142 -12.74 11.09 -5.93
N SER A 143 -12.99 12.08 -6.81
CA SER A 143 -11.92 12.89 -7.38
C SER A 143 -11.28 13.86 -6.36
N ASN A 144 -11.97 14.14 -5.25
CA ASN A 144 -11.51 15.07 -4.21
C ASN A 144 -10.72 14.37 -3.12
N VAL A 145 -9.46 14.74 -2.96
CA VAL A 145 -8.59 14.23 -1.91
C VAL A 145 -9.02 14.74 -0.53
N LYS A 146 -8.67 14.00 0.52
CA LYS A 146 -8.83 14.37 1.94
C LYS A 146 -7.45 14.42 2.58
N ALA A 147 -7.16 15.49 3.32
CA ALA A 147 -5.92 15.59 4.09
C ALA A 147 -5.91 14.52 5.19
N PRO A 148 -4.77 13.85 5.44
CA PRO A 148 -4.64 12.90 6.53
C PRO A 148 -4.81 13.62 7.88
N ALA A 149 -5.50 12.97 8.81
CA ALA A 149 -5.67 13.44 10.17
C ALA A 149 -5.60 12.26 11.13
N ILE A 150 -5.02 12.46 12.32
CA ILE A 150 -4.99 11.43 13.36
C ILE A 150 -6.42 11.05 13.72
N GLY A 151 -6.69 9.75 13.85
CA GLY A 151 -8.04 9.23 14.12
C GLY A 151 -8.93 9.08 12.89
N LEU A 152 -8.52 9.55 11.71
CA LEU A 152 -9.29 9.37 10.48
C LEU A 152 -9.39 7.87 10.12
N ALA A 153 -10.63 7.38 10.03
CA ALA A 153 -10.92 6.03 9.56
C ALA A 153 -10.63 5.93 8.05
N VAL A 154 -9.89 4.90 7.67
CA VAL A 154 -9.42 4.67 6.31
C VAL A 154 -9.60 3.22 5.89
N GLU A 155 -9.66 3.00 4.59
CA GLU A 155 -9.69 1.67 3.99
C GLU A 155 -8.80 1.63 2.74
N LYS A 156 -8.41 0.42 2.34
CA LYS A 156 -7.62 0.18 1.14
C LYS A 156 -8.00 -1.17 0.54
N SER A 157 -7.77 -1.32 -0.76
CA SER A 157 -7.84 -2.60 -1.47
C SER A 157 -6.50 -2.91 -2.11
N GLY A 158 -5.98 -4.11 -1.86
CA GLY A 158 -4.66 -4.55 -2.30
C GLY A 158 -4.58 -6.04 -2.62
N ARG A 159 -3.55 -6.44 -3.39
CA ARG A 159 -3.45 -7.82 -3.92
C ARG A 159 -3.44 -8.91 -2.84
N THR A 160 -2.88 -8.62 -1.67
CA THR A 160 -2.53 -9.65 -0.68
C THR A 160 -3.59 -9.73 0.39
N THR A 161 -3.92 -8.60 1.00
CA THR A 161 -4.89 -8.57 2.11
C THR A 161 -6.31 -8.23 1.67
N GLY A 162 -6.52 -7.90 0.39
CA GLY A 162 -7.82 -7.49 -0.13
C GLY A 162 -8.27 -6.16 0.47
N THR A 163 -9.57 -6.05 0.72
CA THR A 163 -10.14 -4.84 1.35
C THR A 163 -10.00 -4.90 2.87
N THR A 164 -9.34 -3.90 3.44
CA THR A 164 -9.14 -3.78 4.90
C THR A 164 -9.42 -2.35 5.35
N THR A 165 -9.83 -2.21 6.61
CA THR A 165 -10.06 -0.92 7.27
C THR A 165 -9.04 -0.71 8.39
N GLY A 166 -8.81 0.56 8.74
CA GLY A 166 -7.88 0.95 9.80
C GLY A 166 -8.05 2.43 10.14
N THR A 167 -7.15 2.95 10.97
CA THR A 167 -7.19 4.34 11.43
C THR A 167 -5.81 4.95 11.38
N ILE A 168 -5.70 6.20 10.94
CA ILE A 168 -4.44 6.93 10.94
C ILE A 168 -4.00 7.18 12.40
N GLY A 169 -2.84 6.64 12.75
CA GLY A 169 -2.27 6.76 14.09
C GLY A 169 -1.18 7.83 14.21
N SER A 170 -0.50 8.16 13.11
CA SER A 170 0.51 9.22 13.07
C SER A 170 0.54 9.91 11.71
N ILE A 171 0.78 11.23 11.73
CA ILE A 171 0.96 12.10 10.57
C ILE A 171 2.26 12.89 10.71
N HIS A 172 2.70 13.58 9.66
CA HIS A 172 3.97 14.31 9.66
C HIS A 172 5.16 13.42 10.06
N THR A 173 5.10 12.13 9.72
CA THR A 173 6.04 11.12 10.22
C THR A 173 7.26 11.04 9.33
N SER A 174 8.44 11.25 9.90
CA SER A 174 9.70 10.89 9.24
C SER A 174 9.98 9.42 9.47
N VAL A 175 10.38 8.69 8.43
CA VAL A 175 10.62 7.25 8.48
C VAL A 175 11.85 6.88 7.66
N ASN A 176 12.56 5.85 8.12
CA ASN A 176 13.64 5.21 7.37
C ASN A 176 13.14 3.89 6.80
N VAL A 177 13.01 3.80 5.47
CA VAL A 177 12.44 2.64 4.78
C VAL A 177 13.53 1.86 4.06
N GLN A 178 13.56 0.56 4.31
CA GLN A 178 14.45 -0.39 3.65
C GLN A 178 13.88 -0.87 2.33
N TYR A 179 14.74 -0.91 1.33
CA TYR A 179 14.48 -1.43 -0.01
C TYR A 179 15.51 -2.50 -0.35
N GLN A 180 15.10 -3.50 -1.11
CA GLN A 180 16.01 -4.45 -1.71
C GLN A 180 16.23 -4.09 -3.18
N ILE A 181 17.48 -4.08 -3.67
CA ILE A 181 17.85 -3.55 -5.00
C ILE A 181 17.17 -4.28 -6.18
N ARG A 182 16.67 -5.49 -6.00
CA ARG A 182 15.90 -6.25 -6.97
C ARG A 182 14.84 -7.06 -6.24
N CYS A 183 13.79 -7.41 -6.96
CA CYS A 183 12.81 -8.40 -6.53
C CYS A 183 13.48 -9.62 -5.85
N GLY A 184 13.22 -9.78 -4.54
CA GLY A 184 13.68 -10.89 -3.70
C GLY A 184 15.20 -11.08 -3.60
N SER A 185 16.03 -10.16 -4.11
CA SER A 185 17.47 -10.37 -4.18
C SER A 185 18.33 -9.11 -4.18
N GLY A 186 19.55 -9.26 -3.69
CA GLY A 186 20.55 -8.19 -3.68
C GLY A 186 20.59 -7.42 -2.36
N ARG A 187 21.41 -6.36 -2.35
CA ARG A 187 21.71 -5.55 -1.17
C ARG A 187 20.46 -4.78 -0.72
N ILE A 188 20.31 -4.68 0.60
CA ILE A 188 19.34 -3.77 1.23
C ILE A 188 19.96 -2.38 1.36
N TYR A 189 19.18 -1.35 1.07
CA TYR A 189 19.53 0.05 1.25
C TYR A 189 18.35 0.80 1.85
N THR A 190 18.61 1.94 2.46
CA THR A 190 17.60 2.72 3.20
C THR A 190 17.41 4.07 2.55
N ILE A 191 16.15 4.50 2.42
CA ILE A 191 15.77 5.85 2.02
C ILE A 191 14.97 6.49 3.16
N SER A 192 15.29 7.72 3.50
CA SER A 192 14.51 8.51 4.44
C SER A 192 13.37 9.25 3.73
N TYR A 193 12.19 9.20 4.34
CA TYR A 193 11.00 9.93 3.93
C TYR A 193 10.53 10.82 5.08
N ALA A 194 9.93 11.95 4.77
CA ALA A 194 9.38 12.92 5.70
C ALA A 194 7.91 13.19 5.37
N ASP A 195 7.15 13.67 6.34
CA ASP A 195 5.73 13.98 6.17
C ASP A 195 4.84 12.78 5.80
N GLN A 196 5.16 11.57 6.25
CA GLN A 196 4.43 10.36 5.90
C GLN A 196 3.20 10.12 6.80
N VAL A 197 2.22 9.41 6.24
CA VAL A 197 0.99 8.97 6.95
C VAL A 197 1.21 7.55 7.45
N VAL A 198 0.86 7.29 8.70
CA VAL A 198 1.04 5.99 9.33
C VAL A 198 -0.27 5.44 9.88
N ILE A 199 -0.59 4.21 9.50
CA ILE A 199 -1.69 3.41 10.04
C ILE A 199 -1.08 2.34 10.95
N ASN A 200 -1.40 2.38 12.23
CA ASN A 200 -0.93 1.39 13.20
C ASN A 200 -1.88 0.19 13.16
N SER A 201 -1.50 -0.89 12.50
CA SER A 201 -2.29 -2.11 12.38
C SER A 201 -1.41 -3.27 11.93
N ASN A 202 -1.69 -4.47 12.47
CA ASN A 202 -1.03 -5.71 12.08
C ASN A 202 -1.75 -6.46 10.94
N SER A 203 -2.88 -5.93 10.47
CA SER A 203 -3.73 -6.57 9.46
C SER A 203 -4.13 -5.65 8.30
N PHE A 204 -3.81 -4.36 8.38
CA PHE A 204 -4.18 -3.40 7.34
C PHE A 204 -3.44 -3.64 6.03
N SER A 205 -2.20 -4.11 6.06
CA SER A 205 -1.45 -4.42 4.84
C SER A 205 -0.42 -5.51 5.03
N ALA A 206 -0.05 -6.16 3.94
CA ALA A 206 1.09 -7.06 3.87
C ALA A 206 1.87 -6.86 2.55
N GLY A 207 2.97 -7.59 2.40
CA GLY A 207 3.77 -7.53 1.18
C GLY A 207 2.96 -7.83 -0.08
N GLY A 208 3.10 -6.98 -1.09
CA GLY A 208 2.30 -6.96 -2.32
C GLY A 208 1.14 -5.94 -2.32
N ASP A 209 0.73 -5.41 -1.17
CA ASP A 209 -0.25 -4.33 -1.13
C ASP A 209 0.36 -2.96 -1.51
N SER A 210 1.69 -2.91 -1.72
CA SER A 210 2.39 -1.76 -2.30
C SER A 210 1.66 -1.23 -3.53
N GLY A 211 1.34 0.05 -3.51
CA GLY A 211 0.63 0.76 -4.57
C GLY A 211 -0.88 0.86 -4.32
N SER A 212 -1.41 0.24 -3.27
CA SER A 212 -2.81 0.40 -2.88
C SER A 212 -3.12 1.85 -2.53
N LEU A 213 -4.23 2.37 -3.08
CA LEU A 213 -4.74 3.66 -2.65
C LEU A 213 -5.42 3.52 -1.29
N ILE A 214 -5.05 4.38 -0.35
CA ILE A 214 -5.71 4.51 0.95
C ILE A 214 -6.73 5.64 0.83
N VAL A 215 -7.99 5.34 1.12
CA VAL A 215 -9.13 6.25 1.04
C VAL A 215 -9.82 6.37 2.39
N THR A 216 -10.66 7.40 2.58
CA THR A 216 -11.52 7.46 3.77
C THR A 216 -12.47 6.27 3.81
N SER A 217 -12.62 5.66 4.99
CA SER A 217 -13.61 4.61 5.21
C SER A 217 -14.96 5.26 5.49
N ASN A 218 -15.78 5.40 4.46
CA ASN A 218 -17.07 6.07 4.50
C ASN A 218 -17.99 5.40 3.48
N ALA A 219 -19.20 5.00 3.90
CA ALA A 219 -20.14 4.25 3.05
C ALA A 219 -20.69 5.05 1.86
N VAL A 220 -20.50 6.37 1.84
CA VAL A 220 -21.06 7.31 0.87
C VAL A 220 -19.99 7.90 -0.04
N CYS A 221 -18.81 8.25 0.49
CA CYS A 221 -17.73 8.83 -0.32
C CYS A 221 -16.32 8.43 0.13
N HIS A 222 -15.63 7.67 -0.73
CA HIS A 222 -14.25 7.25 -0.52
C HIS A 222 -13.28 8.29 -1.09
N ARG A 223 -12.73 9.15 -0.23
CA ARG A 223 -11.81 10.23 -0.64
C ARG A 223 -10.35 9.75 -0.54
N PRO A 224 -9.51 9.94 -1.57
CA PRO A 224 -8.10 9.59 -1.51
C PRO A 224 -7.36 10.32 -0.37
N VAL A 225 -6.54 9.60 0.39
CA VAL A 225 -5.77 10.13 1.54
C VAL A 225 -4.27 9.92 1.39
N ALA A 226 -3.85 8.69 1.07
CA ALA A 226 -2.44 8.33 0.95
C ALA A 226 -2.23 7.20 -0.07
N LEU A 227 -0.98 7.02 -0.52
CA LEU A 227 -0.56 5.88 -1.34
C LEU A 227 0.33 4.97 -0.50
N LEU A 228 -0.11 3.72 -0.26
CA LEU A 228 0.67 2.73 0.50
C LEU A 228 1.97 2.41 -0.24
N PHE A 229 3.12 2.48 0.44
CA PHE A 229 4.40 2.08 -0.17
C PHE A 229 5.34 1.26 0.72
N ALA A 230 5.12 1.27 2.03
CA ALA A 230 5.96 0.55 2.97
C ALA A 230 5.17 0.14 4.22
N GLY A 231 5.77 -0.71 5.03
CA GLY A 231 5.22 -1.09 6.32
C GLY A 231 6.14 -2.02 7.09
N SER A 232 5.60 -2.55 8.17
CA SER A 232 6.21 -3.55 9.04
C SER A 232 5.13 -4.57 9.44
N SER A 233 5.43 -5.49 10.35
CA SER A 233 4.44 -6.42 10.90
C SER A 233 3.30 -5.75 11.68
N SER A 234 3.46 -4.49 12.08
CA SER A 234 2.50 -3.77 12.93
C SER A 234 2.09 -2.39 12.42
N THR A 235 2.63 -1.96 11.28
CA THR A 235 2.47 -0.58 10.79
C THR A 235 2.42 -0.54 9.27
N THR A 236 1.57 0.33 8.72
CA THR A 236 1.55 0.67 7.30
C THR A 236 1.93 2.13 7.12
N ILE A 237 2.74 2.42 6.10
CA ILE A 237 3.19 3.76 5.75
C ILE A 237 2.69 4.12 4.36
N GLY A 238 2.07 5.29 4.25
CA GLY A 238 1.60 5.86 3.01
C GLY A 238 2.18 7.24 2.73
N ASN A 239 2.51 7.51 1.46
CA ASN A 239 2.82 8.86 1.00
C ASN A 239 1.54 9.71 1.01
N PRO A 240 1.55 10.96 1.53
CA PRO A 240 0.39 11.83 1.45
C PRO A 240 -0.05 12.05 0.00
N ILE A 241 -1.33 11.81 -0.30
CA ILE A 241 -1.75 11.73 -1.69
C ILE A 241 -1.63 13.07 -2.44
N ARG A 242 -1.74 14.19 -1.71
CA ARG A 242 -1.57 15.51 -2.31
C ARG A 242 -0.14 15.74 -2.78
N GLU A 243 0.85 15.24 -2.05
CA GLU A 243 2.25 15.32 -2.46
C GLU A 243 2.53 14.41 -3.67
N VAL A 244 1.96 13.21 -3.69
CA VAL A 244 2.01 12.30 -4.85
C VAL A 244 1.49 12.98 -6.11
N LEU A 245 0.27 13.56 -6.07
CA LEU A 245 -0.32 14.25 -7.22
C LEU A 245 0.52 15.45 -7.67
N ASN A 246 1.05 16.24 -6.72
CA ASN A 246 1.88 17.40 -7.04
C ASN A 246 3.18 17.00 -7.74
N LYS A 247 3.90 15.99 -7.21
CA LYS A 247 5.17 15.55 -7.79
C LYS A 247 4.97 14.87 -9.14
N LEU A 248 3.95 14.03 -9.29
CA LEU A 248 3.60 13.44 -10.57
C LEU A 248 3.20 14.50 -11.59
N GLY A 249 2.47 15.54 -11.17
CA GLY A 249 2.14 16.65 -12.04
C GLY A 249 3.37 17.45 -12.49
N GLY A 250 4.36 17.59 -11.62
CA GLY A 250 5.67 18.14 -11.97
C GLY A 250 6.42 17.28 -13.00
N VAL A 251 6.39 15.96 -12.85
CA VAL A 251 7.02 15.00 -13.80
C VAL A 251 6.33 15.03 -15.17
N LEU A 252 4.99 15.13 -15.21
CA LEU A 252 4.24 15.17 -16.47
C LEU A 252 4.13 16.57 -17.09
N GLY A 253 4.44 17.63 -16.34
CA GLY A 253 4.19 19.01 -16.76
C GLY A 253 2.70 19.37 -16.88
N THR A 254 1.82 18.61 -16.22
CA THR A 254 0.36 18.81 -16.24
C THR A 254 -0.26 18.32 -14.93
N SER A 255 -1.38 18.91 -14.52
CA SER A 255 -2.05 18.49 -13.28
C SER A 255 -2.59 17.07 -13.38
N VAL A 256 -2.38 16.30 -12.32
CA VAL A 256 -2.90 14.94 -12.15
C VAL A 256 -4.06 14.97 -11.17
N SER A 257 -5.16 14.32 -11.51
CA SER A 257 -6.33 14.16 -10.63
C SER A 257 -6.89 12.74 -10.70
N PHE A 258 -7.57 12.30 -9.66
CA PHE A 258 -8.24 11.01 -9.66
C PHE A 258 -9.41 10.98 -10.64
N VAL A 259 -9.61 9.84 -11.30
CA VAL A 259 -10.87 9.52 -11.97
C VAL A 259 -11.82 9.00 -10.91
N GLY A 260 -12.97 9.65 -10.78
CA GLY A 260 -13.95 9.37 -9.74
C GLY A 260 -15.11 10.35 -9.77
N SER A 261 -16.01 10.24 -8.80
CA SER A 261 -17.18 11.12 -8.66
C SER A 261 -16.93 12.25 -7.65
N ALA A 262 -17.67 13.35 -7.76
CA ALA A 262 -17.69 14.32 -6.67
C ALA A 262 -18.44 13.71 -5.47
N CYS A 263 -17.92 13.91 -4.26
CA CYS A 263 -18.71 13.59 -3.07
C CYS A 263 -19.98 14.45 -3.06
N PRO A 264 -21.14 13.90 -2.69
CA PRO A 264 -22.31 14.72 -2.39
C PRO A 264 -21.98 15.66 -1.23
N ALA A 265 -22.46 16.90 -1.28
CA ALA A 265 -22.37 17.80 -0.14
C ALA A 265 -23.26 17.24 0.98
N SER A 266 -22.65 16.78 2.07
CA SER A 266 -23.39 16.27 3.23
C SER A 266 -23.27 17.25 4.40
N PRO A 267 -24.39 17.83 4.88
CA PRO A 267 -24.40 18.63 6.11
C PRO A 267 -23.92 17.86 7.36
N MET A 268 -23.93 16.52 7.33
CA MET A 268 -23.50 15.69 8.46
C MET A 268 -21.96 15.56 8.58
N GLU A 269 -21.20 15.67 7.48
CA GLU A 269 -19.73 15.56 7.53
C GLU A 269 -19.07 16.74 8.27
N GLU A 270 -19.68 17.94 8.24
CA GLU A 270 -19.20 19.10 9.00
C GLU A 270 -19.43 18.95 10.51
N PHE A 271 -20.50 18.25 10.90
CA PHE A 271 -20.89 18.08 12.30
C PHE A 271 -20.09 16.95 12.99
N GLU A 272 -19.83 15.83 12.30
CA GLU A 272 -19.01 14.73 12.84
C GLU A 272 -17.53 15.12 12.98
N ALA A 273 -17.01 15.99 12.10
CA ALA A 273 -15.66 16.52 12.21
C ALA A 273 -15.43 17.27 13.54
N GLN A 274 -16.47 17.91 14.11
CA GLN A 274 -16.34 18.73 15.32
C GLN A 274 -16.36 17.93 16.64
N GLN A 275 -16.85 16.69 16.67
CA GLN A 275 -17.05 15.95 17.92
C GLN A 275 -15.83 15.13 18.38
N MET A 276 -14.79 14.99 17.55
CA MET A 276 -13.62 14.15 17.84
C MET A 276 -12.28 14.84 17.54
N GLN A 277 -12.27 16.17 17.50
CA GLN A 277 -11.06 16.94 17.23
C GLN A 277 -10.34 17.27 18.54
N LEU A 278 -9.10 16.80 18.63
CA LEU A 278 -8.14 17.30 19.62
C LEU A 278 -8.06 18.83 19.49
N PRO A 279 -7.81 19.57 20.59
CA PRO A 279 -7.65 21.01 20.52
C PRO A 279 -6.59 21.38 19.48
N GLN A 280 -6.96 22.16 18.46
CA GLN A 280 -6.07 22.50 17.35
C GLN A 280 -4.79 23.18 17.84
N GLU A 281 -4.90 24.04 18.86
CA GLU A 281 -3.77 24.69 19.50
C GLU A 281 -2.77 23.69 20.11
N ALA A 282 -3.26 22.60 20.72
CA ALA A 282 -2.38 21.56 21.29
C ALA A 282 -1.70 20.72 20.19
N LEU A 283 -2.38 20.49 19.06
CA LEU A 283 -1.78 19.85 17.88
C LEU A 283 -0.70 20.72 17.25
N ASP A 284 -0.96 22.03 17.12
CA ASP A 284 -0.01 22.99 16.56
C ASP A 284 1.24 23.11 17.46
N ASP A 285 1.06 23.13 18.78
CA ASP A 285 2.16 23.13 19.73
C ASP A 285 3.00 21.85 19.66
N ALA A 286 2.34 20.67 19.67
CA ALA A 286 3.02 19.38 19.52
C ALA A 286 3.75 19.26 18.18
N SER A 287 3.17 19.77 17.10
CA SER A 287 3.80 19.83 15.77
C SER A 287 5.06 20.71 15.77
N ARG A 288 5.01 21.87 16.43
CA ARG A 288 6.17 22.75 16.59
C ARG A 288 7.29 22.06 17.39
N VAL A 289 6.98 21.41 18.51
CA VAL A 289 7.97 20.70 19.33
C VAL A 289 8.55 19.51 18.55
N LEU A 290 7.73 18.77 17.82
CA LEU A 290 8.18 17.70 16.92
C LEU A 290 9.22 18.24 15.94
N GLU A 291 8.91 19.32 15.22
CA GLU A 291 9.80 19.83 14.18
C GLU A 291 11.14 20.32 14.73
N GLN A 292 11.12 20.97 15.91
CA GLN A 292 12.35 21.43 16.58
C GLN A 292 13.26 20.27 17.02
N ASN A 293 12.71 19.09 17.30
CA ASN A 293 13.43 17.95 17.86
C ASN A 293 13.59 16.77 16.89
N ARG A 294 13.00 16.84 15.70
CA ARG A 294 12.93 15.75 14.71
C ARG A 294 14.31 15.20 14.36
N HIS A 295 15.28 16.08 14.09
CA HIS A 295 16.62 15.67 13.70
C HIS A 295 17.33 14.91 14.81
N ASP A 296 17.26 15.40 16.06
CA ASP A 296 17.84 14.71 17.22
C ASP A 296 17.21 13.34 17.40
N LEU A 297 15.88 13.26 17.44
CA LEU A 297 15.15 12.01 17.65
C LEU A 297 15.45 10.98 16.56
N MET A 298 15.45 11.38 15.28
CA MET A 298 15.77 10.50 14.15
C MET A 298 17.24 10.06 14.11
N SER A 299 18.16 10.79 14.74
CA SER A 299 19.58 10.43 14.79
C SER A 299 19.90 9.35 15.83
N ARG A 300 18.97 9.06 16.75
CA ARG A 300 19.18 8.11 17.84
C ARG A 300 19.16 6.68 17.31
N LEU A 301 20.16 5.90 17.73
CA LEU A 301 20.28 4.50 17.34
C LEU A 301 19.04 3.69 17.76
N GLY A 302 18.44 2.98 16.81
CA GLY A 302 17.23 2.19 17.02
C GLY A 302 15.93 2.93 16.72
N VAL A 303 15.96 4.23 16.43
CA VAL A 303 14.77 4.97 15.97
C VAL A 303 14.54 4.73 14.47
N LEU A 304 13.36 4.21 14.14
CA LEU A 304 12.91 3.93 12.78
C LEU A 304 12.11 5.09 12.18
N GLY A 305 11.41 5.85 13.03
CA GLY A 305 10.61 6.98 12.61
C GLY A 305 10.10 7.85 13.76
N VAL A 306 9.73 9.09 13.45
CA VAL A 306 9.23 10.07 14.41
C VAL A 306 8.13 10.90 13.77
N GLY A 307 6.97 11.02 14.41
CA GLY A 307 5.81 11.74 13.88
C GLY A 307 4.90 12.33 14.95
N LEU A 308 3.80 12.92 14.51
CA LEU A 308 2.76 13.46 15.37
C LEU A 308 1.61 12.47 15.47
N GLY A 309 1.22 12.14 16.70
CA GLY A 309 0.10 11.25 16.98
C GLY A 309 -0.57 11.61 18.30
N VAL A 310 -1.04 10.59 19.01
CA VAL A 310 -1.66 10.71 20.33
C VAL A 310 -1.13 9.65 21.28
N LEU A 311 -1.31 9.88 22.59
CA LEU A 311 -1.17 8.84 23.60
C LEU A 311 -2.12 7.65 23.36
N GLU A 312 -1.88 6.53 24.03
CA GLU A 312 -2.65 5.30 23.84
C GLU A 312 -4.14 5.44 24.18
N ASP A 313 -4.48 6.32 25.10
CA ASP A 313 -5.84 6.65 25.49
C ASP A 313 -6.51 7.70 24.58
N ASN A 314 -5.83 8.12 23.51
CA ASN A 314 -6.25 9.17 22.58
C ASN A 314 -6.54 10.53 23.25
N SER A 315 -6.03 10.77 24.47
CA SER A 315 -6.40 11.95 25.27
C SER A 315 -5.70 13.24 24.85
N VAL A 316 -4.43 13.14 24.46
CA VAL A 316 -3.57 14.31 24.16
C VAL A 316 -2.67 14.07 22.95
N PRO A 317 -2.37 15.12 22.17
CA PRO A 317 -1.31 15.07 21.16
C PRO A 317 0.02 14.63 21.75
N ALA A 318 0.76 13.81 21.01
CA ALA A 318 2.04 13.27 21.43
C ALA A 318 3.01 13.17 20.25
N ILE A 319 4.31 13.23 20.55
CA ILE A 319 5.35 12.83 19.60
C ILE A 319 5.43 11.30 19.64
N VAL A 320 5.21 10.66 18.49
CA VAL A 320 5.30 9.20 18.36
C VAL A 320 6.68 8.85 17.85
N VAL A 321 7.42 8.02 18.57
CA VAL A 321 8.74 7.52 18.19
C VAL A 321 8.64 6.02 17.96
N TYR A 322 8.89 5.61 16.71
CA TYR A 322 8.93 4.21 16.30
C TYR A 322 10.33 3.66 16.55
N VAL A 323 10.43 2.59 17.33
CA VAL A 323 11.69 1.99 17.78
C VAL A 323 11.79 0.55 17.32
N ASP A 324 12.96 0.20 16.78
CA ASP A 324 13.29 -1.14 16.30
C ASP A 324 13.30 -2.15 17.46
N ASN A 325 12.33 -3.07 17.45
CA ASN A 325 12.21 -4.13 18.45
C ASN A 325 13.08 -5.36 18.17
N THR A 326 13.71 -5.40 16.99
CA THR A 326 14.66 -6.44 16.60
C THR A 326 16.10 -6.10 16.99
N SER A 327 16.33 -4.83 17.34
CA SER A 327 17.61 -4.29 17.80
C SER A 327 17.70 -4.30 19.32
N SER A 328 18.91 -4.45 19.86
CA SER A 328 19.20 -4.25 21.29
C SER A 328 19.44 -2.77 21.65
N ALA A 329 19.33 -1.86 20.68
CA ALA A 329 19.52 -0.44 20.89
C ALA A 329 18.44 0.14 21.82
N ASN A 330 18.89 0.99 22.76
CA ASN A 330 18.00 1.77 23.61
C ASN A 330 18.21 3.26 23.31
N PRO A 331 17.34 3.91 22.50
CA PRO A 331 17.55 5.26 22.01
C PRO A 331 17.51 6.38 23.09
N GLN A 332 17.36 6.03 24.37
CA GLN A 332 17.34 6.96 25.52
C GLN A 332 16.35 8.12 25.33
N VAL A 333 15.17 7.82 24.79
CA VAL A 333 14.15 8.83 24.47
C VAL A 333 13.49 9.31 25.77
N PRO A 334 13.41 10.63 26.03
CA PRO A 334 12.76 11.15 27.23
C PRO A 334 11.25 10.88 27.19
N ALA A 335 10.59 10.91 28.35
CA ALA A 335 9.14 10.72 28.43
C ALA A 335 8.33 11.89 27.82
N GLN A 336 8.93 13.07 27.73
CA GLN A 336 8.35 14.27 27.13
C GLN A 336 9.43 15.27 26.71
N ILE A 337 9.11 16.17 25.80
CA ILE A 337 9.94 17.32 25.40
C ILE A 337 9.03 18.54 25.38
N ASP A 338 9.45 19.65 26.01
CA ASP A 338 8.66 20.90 26.07
C ASP A 338 7.19 20.70 26.49
N ASN A 339 6.96 19.81 27.46
CA ASN A 339 5.64 19.38 27.96
C ASN A 339 4.77 18.59 26.96
N VAL A 340 5.30 18.25 25.79
CA VAL A 340 4.65 17.35 24.83
C VAL A 340 5.09 15.93 25.15
N PRO A 341 4.17 15.01 25.47
CA PRO A 341 4.51 13.64 25.81
C PRO A 341 5.07 12.89 24.60
N ILE A 342 5.95 11.92 24.87
CA ILE A 342 6.46 10.99 23.87
C ILE A 342 5.82 9.62 24.08
N ARG A 343 5.30 9.06 22.98
CA ARG A 343 4.83 7.67 22.90
C ARG A 343 5.83 6.84 22.12
N LEU A 344 6.32 5.76 22.72
CA LEU A 344 7.15 4.79 22.03
C LEU A 344 6.27 3.72 21.37
N VAL A 345 6.56 3.40 20.11
CA VAL A 345 5.92 2.30 19.37
C VAL A 345 6.99 1.32 18.94
N MET A 346 6.99 0.13 19.54
CA MET A 346 7.92 -0.94 19.20
C MET A 346 7.46 -1.64 17.91
N THR A 347 8.33 -1.70 16.91
CA THR A 347 8.03 -2.31 15.61
C THR A 347 9.30 -2.86 14.96
N ASP A 348 9.14 -3.73 13.97
CA ASP A 348 10.21 -4.19 13.10
C ASP A 348 10.54 -3.14 12.02
N PRO A 349 11.73 -3.22 11.38
CA PRO A 349 12.14 -2.24 10.37
C PRO A 349 11.08 -2.05 9.27
N PHE A 350 10.88 -0.80 8.86
CA PHE A 350 9.98 -0.49 7.76
C PHE A 350 10.59 -0.93 6.44
N ILE A 351 9.84 -1.70 5.66
CA ILE A 351 10.27 -2.28 4.39
C ILE A 351 9.29 -1.86 3.29
N ALA A 352 9.81 -1.49 2.13
CA ALA A 352 9.04 -1.47 0.88
C ALA A 352 9.03 -2.88 0.29
N PHE A 353 7.84 -3.50 0.28
CA PHE A 353 7.64 -4.89 -0.12
C PHE A 353 7.60 -5.09 -1.62
#